data_AF-A0AAW2IVN9-F1
#
_entry.id   AF-A0AAW2IVN9-F1
#
_cell.length_a   1.000
_cell.length_b   1.000
_cell.length_c   1.000
_cell.angle_alpha   90.00
_cell.angle_beta   90.00
_cell.angle_gamma   90.00
#
_symmetry.space_group_name_H-M   'P 1'
#
loop_
_entity.id
_entity.type
_entity.pdbx_description
1 polymer ?
#
loop_
_entity_poly.entity_id
_entity_poly.type
_entity_poly.pdbx_seq_one_letter_code
_entity_poly.pdbx_strand_id
1 'polypeptide(L)'
;KISKNPLIMIMETNKFTGTNYNDWLWNLRNVLDFENWGYVLDKPLLTALSKGSLPEERITFEKWLEDNHKVRGIILASMTK
;
A
#
# COMPACT_ATOMS: atom_id res chain seq x y z
N LYS A 1 -7.31 -9.47 25.27
CA LYS A 1 -7.42 -8.17 24.57
C LYS A 1 -6.43 -8.22 23.41
N ILE A 2 -6.89 -8.39 22.16
CA ILE A 2 -5.97 -8.37 21.01
C ILE A 2 -5.49 -6.93 20.88
N SER A 3 -4.19 -6.66 21.08
CA SER A 3 -3.65 -5.32 20.87
C SER A 3 -3.77 -5.03 19.38
N LYS A 4 -4.66 -4.09 19.02
CA LYS A 4 -4.72 -3.60 17.65
C LYS A 4 -3.35 -3.04 17.28
N ASN A 5 -2.82 -3.43 16.11
CA ASN A 5 -1.59 -2.87 15.58
C ASN A 5 -1.73 -1.33 15.56
N PRO A 6 -0.79 -0.55 16.14
CA PRO A 6 -0.84 0.91 16.14
C PRO A 6 -1.11 1.53 14.77
N LEU A 7 -0.62 0.91 13.69
CA LEU A 7 -0.85 1.33 12.31
C LEU A 7 -2.32 1.17 11.90
N ILE A 8 -2.95 0.06 12.29
CA ILE A 8 -4.39 -0.15 12.08
C ILE A 8 -5.19 0.92 12.80
N MET A 9 -4.77 1.30 14.01
CA MET A 9 -5.42 2.36 14.78
C MET A 9 -5.31 3.73 14.08
N ILE A 10 -4.14 4.08 13.55
CA ILE A 10 -3.94 5.33 12.78
C ILE A 10 -4.85 5.38 11.55
N MET A 11 -4.98 4.26 10.82
CA MET A 11 -5.84 4.19 9.64
C MET A 11 -7.34 4.20 9.99
N GLU A 12 -7.75 3.57 11.10
CA GLU A 12 -9.13 3.58 11.58
C GLU A 12 -9.59 4.98 12.03
N THR A 13 -8.70 5.77 12.64
CA THR A 13 -9.02 7.13 13.11
C THR A 13 -8.97 8.18 12.01
N ASN A 14 -8.19 7.94 10.95
CA ASN A 14 -8.00 8.88 9.84
C ASN A 14 -8.56 8.36 8.52
N LYS A 15 -9.75 7.74 8.55
CA LYS A 15 -10.40 7.26 7.32
C LYS A 15 -10.63 8.37 6.32
N PHE A 16 -10.60 8.03 5.04
CA PHE A 16 -10.89 8.97 3.96
C PHE A 16 -12.38 9.32 3.93
N THR A 17 -12.71 10.58 4.21
CA THR A 17 -14.08 11.10 4.26
C THR A 17 -14.49 11.87 3.00
N GLY A 18 -13.63 11.89 1.98
CA GLY A 18 -13.83 12.72 0.77
C GLY A 18 -13.25 14.13 0.90
N THR A 19 -13.24 14.71 2.12
CA THR A 19 -12.77 16.08 2.36
C THR A 19 -11.33 16.17 2.90
N ASN A 20 -10.79 15.08 3.44
CA ASN A 20 -9.49 15.01 4.13
C ASN A 20 -8.39 14.32 3.30
N TYR A 21 -8.42 14.45 1.96
CA TYR A 21 -7.54 13.69 1.07
C TYR A 21 -6.05 13.79 1.44
N ASN A 22 -5.55 15.01 1.69
CA ASN A 22 -4.13 15.23 1.98
C ASN A 22 -3.71 14.56 3.29
N ASP A 23 -4.51 14.72 4.35
CA ASP A 23 -4.22 14.12 5.67
C ASP A 23 -4.31 12.59 5.61
N TRP A 24 -5.33 12.07 4.93
CA TRP A 24 -5.48 10.64 4.70
C TRP A 24 -4.29 10.07 3.91
N LEU A 25 -3.91 10.71 2.81
CA LEU A 25 -2.79 10.27 1.97
C LEU A 25 -1.46 10.32 2.74
N TRP A 26 -1.26 11.36 3.55
CA TRP A 26 -0.07 11.48 4.40
C TRP A 26 0.01 10.33 5.41
N ASN A 27 -1.08 10.06 6.13
CA ASN A 27 -1.14 8.96 7.09
C ASN A 27 -0.96 7.60 6.41
N LEU A 28 -1.61 7.39 5.26
CA LEU A 28 -1.44 6.20 4.45
C LEU A 28 0.03 5.99 4.06
N ARG A 29 0.69 7.02 3.53
CA ARG A 29 2.12 6.95 3.18
C ARG A 29 2.99 6.59 4.37
N ASN A 30 2.80 7.23 5.52
CA ASN A 30 3.57 6.91 6.72
C ASN A 30 3.40 5.46 7.17
N VAL A 31 2.17 4.91 7.12
CA VAL A 31 1.91 3.51 7.44
C VAL A 31 2.59 2.57 6.43
N LEU A 32 2.50 2.88 5.14
CA LEU A 32 3.11 2.07 4.09
C LEU A 32 4.64 2.13 4.13
N ASP A 33 5.24 3.28 4.43
CA ASP A 33 6.69 3.43 4.59
C ASP A 33 7.19 2.63 5.79
N PHE A 34 6.43 2.60 6.89
CA PHE A 34 6.75 1.76 8.05
C PHE A 34 6.74 0.26 7.71
N GLU A 35 5.83 -0.18 6.83
CA GLU A 35 5.75 -1.55 6.33
C GLU A 35 6.68 -1.80 5.11
N ASN A 36 7.50 -0.82 4.72
CA ASN A 36 8.38 -0.86 3.55
C ASN A 36 7.65 -1.10 2.21
N TRP A 37 6.39 -0.67 2.11
CA TRP A 37 5.52 -0.77 0.94
C TRP A 37 5.24 0.57 0.25
N GLY A 38 5.68 1.70 0.81
CA GLY A 38 5.41 3.03 0.24
C GLY A 38 5.84 3.18 -1.22
N TYR A 39 6.91 2.48 -1.61
CA TYR A 39 7.43 2.43 -2.98
C TYR A 39 6.40 1.98 -4.04
N VAL A 40 5.35 1.25 -3.62
CA VAL A 40 4.25 0.83 -4.50
C VAL A 40 3.43 2.02 -5.01
N LEU A 41 3.30 3.09 -4.21
CA LEU A 41 2.53 4.27 -4.59
C LEU A 41 3.26 5.14 -5.64
N ASP A 42 4.59 5.14 -5.61
CA ASP A 42 5.39 6.00 -6.47
C ASP A 42 5.78 5.31 -7.78
N LYS A 43 5.80 3.97 -7.80
CA LYS A 43 6.14 3.22 -9.00
C LYS A 43 4.92 3.03 -9.90
N PRO A 44 5.04 3.33 -11.22
CA PRO A 44 3.99 2.99 -12.16
C PRO A 44 3.76 1.47 -12.15
N LEU A 45 2.50 1.09 -12.38
CA LEU A 45 2.09 -0.32 -12.49
C LEU A 45 3.04 -1.01 -13.49
N LEU A 46 3.89 -1.93 -13.03
CA LEU A 46 4.57 -2.83 -13.94
C LEU A 46 3.46 -3.71 -14.52
N THR A 47 3.03 -3.42 -15.75
CA THR A 47 1.86 -4.08 -16.34
C THR A 47 2.19 -5.46 -16.88
N ALA A 48 3.46 -5.73 -17.21
CA ALA A 48 3.97 -7.06 -17.54
C ALA A 48 5.50 -7.10 -17.56
N LEU A 49 6.07 -8.26 -17.20
CA LEU A 49 7.45 -8.60 -17.53
C LEU A 49 7.59 -8.83 -19.04
N SER A 50 8.71 -8.40 -19.63
CA SER A 50 9.01 -8.65 -21.03
C SER A 50 9.31 -10.12 -21.29
N LYS A 51 9.04 -10.60 -22.51
CA LYS A 51 9.46 -11.95 -22.92
C LYS A 51 10.98 -12.00 -22.98
N GLY A 52 11.58 -12.70 -22.03
CA GLY A 52 13.04 -12.76 -21.87
C GLY A 52 13.56 -12.10 -20.59
N SER A 53 12.67 -11.57 -19.73
CA SER A 53 13.06 -11.03 -18.42
C SER A 53 13.88 -12.03 -17.60
N LEU A 54 14.95 -11.51 -17.01
CA LEU A 54 15.87 -12.25 -16.16
C LEU A 54 15.14 -12.80 -14.94
N PRO A 55 15.57 -13.94 -14.36
CA PRO A 55 14.94 -14.50 -13.16
C PRO A 55 14.79 -13.49 -12.01
N GLU A 56 15.78 -12.62 -11.82
CA GLU A 56 15.80 -11.57 -10.79
C GLU A 56 14.72 -10.49 -11.01
N GLU A 57 14.48 -10.11 -12.26
CA GLU A 57 13.39 -9.21 -12.63
C GLU A 57 12.04 -9.86 -12.32
N ARG A 58 11.90 -11.17 -12.54
CA ARG A 58 10.66 -11.90 -12.22
C ARG A 58 10.39 -11.92 -10.73
N ILE A 59 11.39 -12.23 -9.91
CA ILE A 59 11.28 -12.23 -8.45
C ILE A 59 10.90 -10.83 -7.95
N THR A 60 11.53 -9.79 -8.49
CA THR A 60 11.24 -8.40 -8.11
C THR A 60 9.80 -8.02 -8.48
N PHE A 61 9.32 -8.46 -9.64
CA PHE A 61 7.97 -8.22 -10.12
C PHE A 61 6.91 -8.96 -9.29
N GLU A 62 7.13 -10.22 -8.96
CA GLU A 62 6.24 -11.02 -8.10
C GLU A 62 6.12 -10.39 -6.71
N LYS A 63 7.24 -9.98 -6.12
CA LYS A 63 7.23 -9.24 -4.85
C LYS A 63 6.45 -7.93 -4.94
N TRP A 64 6.66 -7.16 -6.00
CA TRP A 64 5.91 -5.92 -6.22
C TRP A 64 4.41 -6.18 -6.35
N LEU A 65 4.00 -7.26 -7.05
CA LEU A 65 2.59 -7.64 -7.18
C LEU A 65 1.96 -7.99 -5.81
N GLU A 66 2.67 -8.76 -4.99
CA GLU A 66 2.21 -9.11 -3.64
C GLU A 66 2.03 -7.88 -2.76
N ASP A 67 3.02 -6.99 -2.74
CA ASP A 67 2.96 -5.75 -1.97
C ASP A 67 1.86 -4.84 -2.49
N ASN A 68 1.71 -4.70 -3.81
CA ASN A 68 0.62 -3.95 -4.43
C ASN A 68 -0.77 -4.48 -4.04
N HIS A 69 -0.93 -5.81 -3.95
CA HIS A 69 -2.19 -6.39 -3.48
C HIS A 69 -2.51 -5.98 -2.04
N LYS A 70 -1.53 -6.00 -1.15
CA LYS A 70 -1.68 -5.58 0.26
C LYS A 70 -2.02 -4.08 0.35
N VAL A 71 -1.29 -3.24 -0.36
CA VAL A 71 -1.53 -1.77 -0.38
C VAL A 71 -2.94 -1.45 -0.86
N ARG A 72 -3.43 -2.10 -1.91
CA ARG A 72 -4.82 -1.94 -2.39
C ARG A 72 -5.84 -2.30 -1.31
N GLY A 73 -5.59 -3.38 -0.56
CA GLY A 73 -6.44 -3.77 0.57
C GLY A 73 -6.49 -2.71 1.67
N ILE A 74 -5.35 -2.12 2.02
CA ILE A 74 -5.26 -1.05 3.03
C ILE A 74 -6.00 0.20 2.55
N ILE A 75 -5.79 0.63 1.30
CA ILE A 75 -6.49 1.78 0.71
C ILE A 75 -7.99 1.57 0.83
N LEU A 76 -8.52 0.44 0.35
CA LEU A 76 -9.95 0.14 0.41
C LEU A 76 -10.49 0.07 1.84
N ALA A 77 -9.75 -0.51 2.78
CA ALA A 77 -10.16 -0.59 4.19
C ALA A 77 -10.16 0.78 4.90
N SER A 78 -9.32 1.70 4.43
CA SER A 78 -9.20 3.06 4.98
C SER A 78 -10.20 4.05 4.41
N MET A 79 -10.95 3.67 3.38
CA MET A 79 -12.02 4.50 2.84
C MET A 79 -13.29 4.33 3.69
N THR A 80 -13.99 5.43 3.91
CA THR A 80 -15.32 5.37 4.55
C THR A 80 -16.29 4.67 3.59
N LYS A 81 -17.18 3.82 4.12
CA LYS A 81 -18.27 3.23 3.34
C LYS A 81 -19.35 4.26 3.07
#